data_AF-A0A973HBW4-F1
#
_entry.id   AF-A0A973HBW4-F1
#
_cell.length_a   1.000
_cell.length_b   1.000
_cell.length_c   1.000
_cell.angle_alpha   90.00
_cell.angle_beta   90.00
_cell.angle_gamma   90.00
#
_symmetry.space_group_name_H-M   'P 1'
#
loop_
_entity.id
_entity.type
_entity.pdbx_description
1 polymer ?
#
loop_
_entity_poly.entity_id
_entity_poly.type
_entity_poly.pdbx_seq_one_letter_code
_entity_poly.pdbx_strand_id
1 'polypeptide(L)'
;MNNRTTGRIESTLRSALNGSARHDVREAIGWDDSQVSRFLSGQQGITIDRIEEMFNAIGISLVTRKYLDAMATLCEVGASCECARNGNGECGAKRQ
;
A
#
# COMPACT_ATOMS: atom_id res chain seq x y z
N MET A 1 11.42 -22.19 1.62
CA MET A 1 10.50 -21.38 2.46
C MET A 1 10.06 -20.17 1.66
N ASN A 2 8.81 -20.15 1.21
CA ASN A 2 8.26 -19.02 0.45
C ASN A 2 8.08 -17.82 1.38
N ASN A 3 8.98 -16.84 1.25
CA ASN A 3 8.86 -15.55 1.90
C ASN A 3 7.75 -14.75 1.19
N ARG A 4 6.48 -15.07 1.50
CA ARG A 4 5.39 -14.12 1.26
C ARG A 4 5.70 -12.95 2.17
N THR A 5 6.35 -11.92 1.63
CA THR A 5 6.53 -10.64 2.29
C THR A 5 5.15 -10.22 2.76
N THR A 6 4.86 -10.42 4.04
CA THR A 6 3.63 -9.89 4.63
C THR A 6 3.73 -8.40 4.34
N GLY A 7 2.70 -7.82 3.71
CA GLY A 7 2.63 -6.40 3.33
C GLY A 7 2.60 -5.51 4.56
N ARG A 8 3.67 -5.56 5.36
CA ARG A 8 3.91 -4.78 6.54
C ARG A 8 4.57 -3.49 6.10
N ILE A 9 4.21 -2.41 6.78
CA ILE A 9 4.78 -1.08 6.54
C ILE A 9 6.31 -1.15 6.66
N GLU A 10 6.82 -1.82 7.71
CA GLU A 10 8.26 -1.92 7.96
C GLU A 10 9.05 -2.55 6.79
N SER A 11 8.64 -3.74 6.31
CA SER A 11 9.36 -4.42 5.22
C SER A 11 9.32 -3.61 3.94
N THR A 12 8.19 -2.94 3.67
CA THR A 12 8.03 -2.09 2.49
C THR A 12 8.96 -0.88 2.53
N LEU A 13 9.02 -0.19 3.67
CA LEU A 13 9.92 0.95 3.88
C LEU A 13 11.39 0.55 3.82
N ARG A 14 11.76 -0.58 4.44
CA ARG A 14 13.13 -1.11 4.36
C ARG A 14 13.53 -1.45 2.92
N SER A 15 12.63 -2.04 2.15
CA SER A 15 12.89 -2.33 0.73
C SER A 15 13.03 -1.04 -0.09
N ALA A 16 12.20 -0.04 0.14
CA ALA A 16 12.27 1.25 -0.57
C ALA A 16 13.58 2.00 -0.28
N LEU A 17 13.97 2.09 0.99
CA LEU A 17 15.17 2.82 1.44
C LEU A 17 16.50 2.10 1.12
N ASN A 18 16.45 0.81 0.80
CA ASN A 18 17.61 0.04 0.31
C ASN A 18 17.59 -0.15 -1.22
N GLY A 19 16.52 0.27 -1.89
CA GLY A 19 16.29 0.03 -3.31
C GLY A 19 16.41 1.28 -4.18
N SER A 20 15.82 1.23 -5.37
CA SER A 20 15.82 2.33 -6.34
C SER A 20 15.07 3.56 -5.84
N ALA A 21 14.04 3.41 -5.00
CA ALA A 21 13.26 4.51 -4.45
C ALA A 21 13.98 5.30 -3.34
N ARG A 22 15.19 4.89 -2.94
CA ARG A 22 15.94 5.53 -1.85
C ARG A 22 16.14 7.03 -2.08
N HIS A 23 16.45 7.43 -3.31
CA HIS A 23 16.69 8.84 -3.64
C HIS A 23 15.43 9.68 -3.45
N ASP A 24 14.33 9.23 -4.05
CA ASP A 24 13.03 9.92 -4.01
C ASP A 24 12.51 10.03 -2.58
N VAL A 25 12.61 8.96 -1.79
CA VAL A 25 12.20 8.97 -0.39
C VAL A 25 13.06 9.95 0.43
N ARG A 26 14.38 9.94 0.21
CA ARG A 26 15.32 10.82 0.90
C ARG A 26 15.02 12.29 0.60
N GLU A 27 14.78 12.62 -0.66
CA GLU A 27 14.43 13.97 -1.09
C GLU A 27 13.08 14.40 -0.50
N ALA A 28 12.06 13.55 -0.59
CA ALA A 28 10.72 13.85 -0.13
C ALA A 28 10.68 14.20 1.37
N ILE A 29 11.42 13.47 2.21
CA ILE A 29 11.43 13.69 3.67
C ILE A 29 12.57 14.61 4.13
N GLY A 30 13.36 15.17 3.19
CA GLY A 30 14.48 16.08 3.48
C GLY A 30 15.61 15.44 4.29
N TRP A 31 15.90 14.15 4.08
CA TRP A 31 16.97 13.44 4.78
C TRP A 31 18.29 13.43 4.02
N ASP A 32 19.37 13.19 4.73
CA ASP A 32 20.66 12.77 4.17
C ASP A 32 20.88 11.24 4.34
N ASP A 33 21.95 10.71 3.75
CA ASP A 33 22.28 9.28 3.84
C ASP A 33 22.59 8.81 5.27
N SER A 34 23.06 9.71 6.14
CA SER A 34 23.30 9.41 7.55
C SER A 34 21.98 9.24 8.31
N GLN A 35 20.97 10.05 8.00
CA GLN A 35 19.64 9.98 8.60
C GLN A 35 18.89 8.74 8.12
N VAL A 36 18.98 8.40 6.84
CA VAL A 36 18.44 7.14 6.30
C VAL A 36 19.09 5.94 7.03
N SER A 37 20.41 5.96 7.21
CA SER A 37 21.13 4.89 7.91
C SER A 37 20.70 4.77 9.37
N ARG A 38 20.54 5.90 10.07
CA ARG A 38 20.04 5.96 11.46
C ARG A 38 18.60 5.47 11.59
N PHE A 39 17.74 5.78 10.61
CA PHE A 39 16.37 5.27 10.59
C PHE A 39 16.36 3.75 10.41
N LEU A 40 17.12 3.22 9.44
CA LEU A 40 17.20 1.77 9.19
C LEU A 40 17.79 0.97 10.35
N SER A 41 18.69 1.58 11.14
CA SER A 41 19.26 0.99 12.36
C SER A 41 18.38 1.18 13.61
N GLY A 42 17.25 1.89 13.50
CA GLY A 42 16.33 2.16 14.61
C GLY A 42 16.80 3.25 15.58
N GLN A 43 17.82 4.03 15.21
CA GLN A 43 18.38 5.12 16.02
C GLN A 43 17.65 6.46 15.81
N GLN A 44 16.79 6.55 14.79
CA GLN A 44 16.00 7.75 14.47
C GLN A 44 14.57 7.35 14.10
N GLY A 45 13.59 8.17 14.52
CA GLY A 45 12.19 8.06 14.10
C GLY A 45 11.83 9.05 12.98
N ILE A 46 10.61 8.94 12.46
CA ILE A 46 10.01 9.90 11.53
C ILE A 46 9.00 10.77 12.27
N THR A 47 8.95 12.06 11.94
CA THR A 47 7.96 13.00 12.49
C THR A 47 6.64 12.87 11.74
N ILE A 48 5.52 13.20 12.41
CA ILE A 48 4.17 12.98 11.87
C ILE A 48 3.96 13.70 10.53
N ASP A 49 4.50 14.90 10.38
CA ASP A 49 4.44 15.72 9.16
C ASP A 49 5.11 15.04 7.95
N ARG A 50 6.11 14.18 8.18
CA ARG A 50 6.87 13.49 7.13
C ARG A 50 6.33 12.13 6.74
N ILE A 51 5.36 11.61 7.51
CA ILE A 51 4.78 10.29 7.26
C ILE A 51 4.08 10.27 5.90
N GLU A 52 3.31 11.30 5.57
CA GLU A 52 2.59 11.39 4.30
C GLU A 52 3.54 11.50 3.11
N GLU A 53 4.56 12.36 3.20
CA GLU A 53 5.60 12.52 2.17
C GLU A 53 6.33 11.20 1.90
N MET A 54 6.69 10.47 2.96
CA MET A 54 7.35 9.17 2.85
C MET A 54 6.49 8.14 2.12
N PHE A 55 5.19 8.05 2.44
CA PHE A 55 4.28 7.11 1.79
C PHE A 55 4.01 7.49 0.32
N ASN A 56 3.87 8.78 0.04
CA ASN A 56 3.67 9.27 -1.33
C ASN A 56 4.89 8.97 -2.22
N ALA A 57 6.11 9.14 -1.70
CA ALA A 57 7.34 8.84 -2.44
C ALA A 57 7.47 7.35 -2.85
N ILE A 58 6.79 6.45 -2.16
CA ILE A 58 6.76 5.01 -2.49
C ILE A 58 5.44 4.54 -3.11
N GLY A 59 4.55 5.48 -3.46
CA GLY A 59 3.29 5.19 -4.13
C GLY A 59 2.25 4.46 -3.26
N ILE A 60 2.25 4.69 -1.95
CA ILE A 60 1.29 4.09 -1.01
C ILE A 60 0.26 5.13 -0.57
N SER A 61 -1.02 4.77 -0.66
CA SER A 61 -2.14 5.56 -0.13
C SER A 61 -2.73 4.91 1.11
N LEU A 62 -3.04 5.71 2.12
CA LEU A 62 -3.81 5.25 3.28
C LEU A 62 -5.29 5.18 2.90
N VAL A 63 -5.90 4.02 3.07
CA VAL A 63 -7.34 3.82 2.88
C VAL A 63 -7.94 3.12 4.08
N THR A 64 -9.22 3.41 4.35
CA THR A 64 -9.95 2.71 5.40
C THR A 64 -10.30 1.29 4.97
N ARG A 65 -10.50 0.38 5.92
CA ARG A 65 -10.99 -0.98 5.62
C ARG A 65 -12.31 -0.94 4.83
N LYS A 66 -13.23 -0.06 5.25
CA LYS A 66 -14.51 0.16 4.57
C LYS A 66 -14.35 0.47 3.07
N TYR A 67 -13.31 1.22 2.69
CA TYR A 67 -13.02 1.50 1.28
C TYR A 67 -12.65 0.21 0.52
N LEU A 68 -11.76 -0.61 1.08
CA LEU A 68 -11.36 -1.88 0.48
C LEU A 68 -12.49 -2.91 0.48
N ASP A 69 -13.33 -2.93 1.52
CA ASP A 69 -14.51 -3.79 1.60
C ASP A 69 -15.52 -3.45 0.49
N ALA A 70 -15.74 -2.16 0.21
CA ALA A 70 -16.59 -1.73 -0.89
C ALA A 70 -16.06 -2.21 -2.25
N MET A 71 -14.75 -2.17 -2.47
CA MET A 71 -14.12 -2.72 -3.68
C MET A 71 -14.26 -4.24 -3.75
N ALA A 72 -14.14 -4.95 -2.63
CA ALA A 72 -14.33 -6.39 -2.58
C ALA A 72 -15.77 -6.77 -2.99
N THR A 73 -16.78 -6.10 -2.43
CA THR A 73 -18.18 -6.32 -2.81
C THR A 73 -18.41 -6.02 -4.29
N LEU A 74 -17.84 -4.94 -4.82
CA LEU A 74 -17.95 -4.61 -6.25
C LEU A 74 -17.35 -5.71 -7.16
N CYS A 75 -16.24 -6.31 -6.73
CA CYS A 75 -15.63 -7.44 -7.42
C CYS A 75 -16.46 -8.73 -7.33
N GLU A 76 -17.16 -8.96 -6.21
CA GLU A 76 -18.03 -10.13 -6.01
C GLU A 76 -19.28 -10.10 -6.89
N VAL A 77 -19.96 -8.96 -6.96
CA VAL A 77 -21.19 -8.80 -7.76
C VAL A 77 -20.93 -8.66 -9.27
N GLY A 78 -19.65 -8.53 -9.65
CA GLY A 78 -19.21 -8.33 -11.02
C GLY A 78 -19.42 -6.89 -11.47
N ALA A 79 -18.42 -6.04 -11.23
CA ALA A 79 -18.38 -4.61 -11.57
C ALA A 79 -18.82 -4.24 -13.01
N SER A 80 -18.84 -5.21 -13.94
CA SER A 80 -19.30 -5.04 -15.33
C SER A 80 -20.20 -6.19 -15.80
N CYS A 81 -20.96 -6.84 -14.90
CA CYS A 81 -21.82 -7.96 -15.26
C CYS A 81 -22.94 -7.51 -16.22
N GLU A 82 -22.85 -7.93 -17.49
CA GLU A 82 -23.91 -7.70 -18.49
C GLU A 82 -25.20 -8.43 -18.11
N CYS A 83 -25.10 -9.65 -17.57
CA CYS A 83 -26.25 -10.44 -17.12
C CYS A 83 -27.09 -9.69 -16.08
N ALA A 84 -26.44 -9.06 -15.09
CA ALA A 84 -27.13 -8.26 -14.08
C ALA A 84 -27.83 -7.05 -14.70
N ARG A 85 -27.18 -6.35 -15.64
CA ARG A 85 -27.77 -5.20 -16.38
C ARG A 85 -29.00 -5.60 -17.20
N ASN A 86 -28.98 -6.79 -17.77
CA ASN A 86 -30.09 -7.34 -18.56
C ASN A 86 -31.15 -8.05 -17.69
N GLY A 87 -31.08 -7.96 -16.36
CA GLY A 87 -32.07 -8.53 -15.44
C GLY A 87 -31.98 -10.04 -15.24
N ASN A 88 -30.91 -10.69 -15.69
CA ASN A 88 -30.70 -12.14 -15.60
C ASN A 88 -30.03 -12.59 -14.28
N GLY A 89 -29.83 -11.67 -13.34
CA GLY A 89 -29.16 -11.92 -12.05
C GLY A 89 -27.65 -11.68 -12.05
N GLU A 90 -27.05 -11.70 -10.85
CA GLU A 90 -25.62 -11.44 -10.63
C GLU A 90 -24.75 -12.64 -11.03
N CYS A 91 -23.71 -12.39 -11.81
CA CYS A 91 -22.73 -13.41 -12.18
C CYS A 91 -21.69 -13.54 -11.06
N GLY A 92 -21.80 -14.61 -10.26
CA GLY A 92 -20.95 -14.84 -9.08
C GLY A 92 -21.69 -15.42 -7.87
N ALA A 93 -23.03 -15.36 -7.87
CA ALA A 93 -23.91 -15.77 -6.77
C ALA A 93 -23.98 -17.30 -6.48
N LYS A 94 -22.95 -18.09 -6.84
CA LYS A 94 -22.86 -19.51 -6.46
C LYS A 94 -21.52 -19.84 -5.82
N ARG A 95 -21.42 -19.55 -4.53
CA ARG A 95 -20.75 -20.43 -3.56
C ARG A 95 -21.64 -20.54 -2.32
N GLN A 96 -22.55 -21.51 -2.36
CA GLN A 96 -23.06 -22.13 -1.14
C GLN A 96 -22.02 -23.13 -0.63
#